data_AF-A0A329K833-F1
#
_entry.id   AF-A0A329K833-F1
#
_cell.length_a   1.000
_cell.length_b   1.000
_cell.length_c   1.000
_cell.angle_alpha   90.00
_cell.angle_beta   90.00
_cell.angle_gamma   90.00
#
_symmetry.space_group_name_H-M   'P 1'
#
loop_
_entity.id
_entity.type
_entity.pdbx_description
1 polymer ?
#
loop_
_entity_poly.entity_id
_entity_poly.type
_entity_poly.pdbx_seq_one_letter_code
_entity_poly.pdbx_strand_id
1 'polypeptide(L)'
;MKKLGSTRSGAAKAPQAQRDRSRRRLRRRLSGGLLLLIALTIAGGLAAILTPRPQVAVADESNSALLRTGKQLFDTSCVSCHGANLQGVPDRGPSLIGVGEEAVYFQVSTGRMPAMTGEAQAPRKEPIFDEAQVDALGAYVQANGGGPTTVRNPDGSLAMRSLRGQDLGRGGDLFRLNCSSCHNFTGKGGALSSGKYAPDLEPANEQQILAAMRTGPQNMPKFSDRQLSFEAKKDIIGYIKAVTEERQPGGYGLGGFGPAPEGMAAWIIGMVAAIGLALWIGARA
;
A
#
# COMPACT_ATOMS: atom_id res chain seq x y z
N MET A 1 49.33 2.25 113.04
CA MET A 1 48.17 1.41 113.38
C MET A 1 47.00 1.78 112.48
N LYS A 2 46.39 0.77 111.83
CA LYS A 2 45.03 0.64 111.25
C LYS A 2 44.29 1.88 110.64
N LYS A 3 43.99 1.72 109.33
CA LYS A 3 42.72 1.91 108.56
C LYS A 3 41.75 3.01 109.05
N LEU A 4 41.17 3.87 108.21
CA LEU A 4 40.17 3.56 107.16
C LEU A 4 40.03 4.76 106.20
N GLY A 5 40.14 4.49 104.89
CA GLY A 5 39.78 5.43 103.83
C GLY A 5 38.59 4.88 103.03
N SER A 6 37.48 5.60 103.11
CA SER A 6 36.16 5.34 102.53
C SER A 6 36.17 5.24 101.00
N THR A 7 35.60 4.15 100.45
CA THR A 7 35.21 4.07 99.04
C THR A 7 33.72 4.42 98.92
N ARG A 8 33.41 5.58 98.33
CA ARG A 8 32.05 5.94 97.90
C ARG A 8 31.82 5.53 96.45
N SER A 9 30.74 4.78 96.24
CA SER A 9 30.07 4.52 94.97
C SER A 9 29.79 5.81 94.18
N GLY A 10 30.05 5.76 92.87
CA GLY A 10 29.48 6.66 91.88
C GLY A 10 28.74 5.84 90.82
N ALA A 11 27.43 5.69 90.99
CA ALA A 11 26.55 5.21 89.92
C ALA A 11 26.36 6.34 88.90
N ALA A 12 26.84 6.15 87.66
CA ALA A 12 26.55 7.07 86.56
C ALA A 12 25.35 6.53 85.75
N LYS A 13 24.17 7.12 86.00
CA LYS A 13 22.97 7.02 85.17
C LYS A 13 23.27 7.64 83.80
N ALA A 14 23.31 6.84 82.74
CA ALA A 14 23.33 7.36 81.37
C ALA A 14 21.93 7.91 80.99
N PRO A 15 21.82 9.07 80.31
CA PRO A 15 20.55 9.79 80.19
C PRO A 15 19.67 9.20 79.08
N GLN A 16 18.39 8.97 79.40
CA GLN A 16 17.33 8.50 78.48
C GLN A 16 17.24 9.32 77.17
N ALA A 17 17.72 10.56 77.15
CA ALA A 17 17.72 11.45 75.99
C ALA A 17 18.58 10.96 74.79
N GLN A 18 19.63 10.17 75.02
CA GLN A 18 20.51 9.67 73.94
C GLN A 18 19.91 8.46 73.21
N ARG A 19 19.21 7.57 73.93
CA ARG A 19 18.49 6.42 73.33
C ARG A 19 17.34 6.87 72.42
N ASP A 20 16.68 7.96 72.77
CA ASP A 20 15.53 8.49 72.03
C ASP A 20 15.95 9.21 70.73
N ARG A 21 17.11 9.89 70.73
CA ARG A 21 17.71 10.49 69.51
C ARG A 21 18.22 9.44 68.52
N SER A 22 18.80 8.34 69.01
CA SER A 22 19.25 7.21 68.17
C SER A 22 18.08 6.52 67.46
N ARG A 23 17.01 6.21 68.20
CA ARG A 23 15.78 5.62 67.65
C ARG A 23 15.08 6.52 66.63
N ARG A 24 15.07 7.84 66.85
CA ARG A 24 14.52 8.82 65.88
C ARG A 24 15.34 8.92 64.60
N ARG A 25 16.68 8.82 64.67
CA ARG A 25 17.56 8.79 63.48
C ARG A 25 17.39 7.51 62.67
N LEU A 26 17.28 6.36 63.33
CA LEU A 26 17.02 5.08 62.66
C LEU A 26 15.63 5.06 62.02
N ARG A 27 14.59 5.53 62.72
CA ARG A 27 13.24 5.71 62.15
C ARG A 27 13.27 6.60 60.91
N ARG A 28 13.93 7.77 60.94
CA ARG A 28 14.03 8.65 59.77
C ARG A 28 14.73 8.00 58.57
N ARG A 29 15.76 7.18 58.81
CA ARG A 29 16.45 6.43 57.73
C ARG A 29 15.57 5.33 57.15
N LEU A 30 14.82 4.61 57.98
CA LEU A 30 13.88 3.58 57.53
C LEU A 30 12.68 4.19 56.80
N SER A 31 12.14 5.32 57.29
CA SER A 31 11.10 6.09 56.60
C SER A 31 11.57 6.59 55.24
N GLY A 32 12.80 7.10 55.16
CA GLY A 32 13.40 7.56 53.90
C GLY A 32 13.57 6.41 52.91
N GLY A 33 14.06 5.25 53.35
CA GLY A 33 14.19 4.06 52.51
C GLY A 33 12.85 3.52 52.00
N LEU A 34 11.83 3.48 52.86
CA LEU A 34 10.49 3.04 52.49
C LEU A 34 9.83 3.97 51.47
N LEU A 35 9.96 5.29 51.66
CA LEU A 35 9.45 6.28 50.70
C LEU A 35 10.16 6.19 49.35
N LEU A 36 11.47 5.92 49.34
CA LEU A 36 12.23 5.73 48.11
C LEU A 36 11.76 4.48 47.36
N LEU A 37 11.51 3.36 48.07
CA LEU A 37 10.97 2.13 47.48
C LEU A 37 9.56 2.33 46.90
N ILE A 38 8.69 3.07 47.61
CA ILE A 38 7.36 3.42 47.11
C ILE A 38 7.47 4.31 45.87
N ALA A 39 8.34 5.31 45.87
CA ALA A 39 8.56 6.18 44.71
C ALA A 39 9.10 5.40 43.50
N LEU A 40 10.06 4.49 43.71
CA LEU A 40 10.64 3.64 42.65
C LEU A 40 9.61 2.66 42.07
N THR A 41 8.77 2.06 42.90
CA THR A 41 7.72 1.13 42.44
C THR A 41 6.61 1.85 41.67
N ILE A 42 6.18 3.03 42.14
CA ILE A 42 5.22 3.86 41.43
C ILE A 42 5.81 4.34 40.09
N ALA A 43 7.05 4.83 40.09
CA ALA A 43 7.72 5.26 38.87
C ALA A 43 7.91 4.11 37.87
N GLY A 44 8.28 2.92 38.32
CA GLY A 44 8.39 1.72 37.49
C GLY A 44 7.04 1.26 36.92
N GLY A 45 5.97 1.32 37.72
CA GLY A 45 4.61 0.98 37.29
C GLY A 45 4.05 1.99 36.28
N LEU A 46 4.23 3.29 36.52
CA LEU A 46 3.85 4.33 35.54
C LEU A 46 4.66 4.21 34.26
N ALA A 47 5.96 3.94 34.35
CA ALA A 47 6.79 3.70 33.18
C ALA A 47 6.26 2.52 32.37
N ALA A 48 5.96 1.37 32.99
CA ALA A 48 5.44 0.20 32.27
C ALA A 48 4.09 0.45 31.54
N ILE A 49 3.24 1.34 32.07
CA ILE A 49 1.92 1.66 31.48
C ILE A 49 2.04 2.75 30.40
N LEU A 50 2.90 3.76 30.61
CA LEU A 50 3.09 4.86 29.67
C LEU A 50 4.15 4.58 28.59
N THR A 51 5.04 3.60 28.80
CA THR A 51 5.98 3.19 27.75
C THR A 51 5.19 2.46 26.66
N PRO A 52 5.28 2.90 25.40
CA PRO A 52 4.76 2.14 24.28
C PRO A 52 5.33 0.72 24.35
N ARG A 53 4.45 -0.29 24.22
CA ARG A 53 4.91 -1.67 24.12
C ARG A 53 5.93 -1.72 22.97
N PRO A 54 7.16 -2.19 23.18
CA PRO A 54 8.06 -2.41 22.07
C PRO A 54 7.36 -3.37 21.11
N GLN A 55 7.28 -3.00 19.83
CA GLN A 55 6.95 -3.95 18.77
C GLN A 55 8.04 -5.03 18.77
N VAL A 56 7.84 -6.06 19.58
CA VAL A 56 8.61 -7.29 19.50
C VAL A 56 8.22 -7.90 18.16
N ALA A 57 9.12 -7.79 17.18
CA ALA A 57 9.08 -8.62 15.99
C ALA A 57 9.25 -10.06 16.45
N VAL A 58 8.14 -10.68 16.86
CA VAL A 58 8.04 -12.13 16.85
C VAL A 58 8.34 -12.50 15.40
N ALA A 59 9.43 -13.22 15.17
CA ALA A 59 9.71 -13.81 13.87
C ALA A 59 8.57 -14.79 13.58
N ASP A 60 7.51 -14.27 12.99
CA ASP A 60 6.41 -15.07 12.49
C ASP A 60 7.00 -15.94 11.39
N GLU A 61 7.14 -17.23 11.66
CA GLU A 61 7.76 -18.17 10.71
C GLU A 61 7.07 -18.09 9.35
N SER A 62 5.76 -17.81 9.33
CA SER A 62 5.00 -17.63 8.10
C SER A 62 5.47 -16.43 7.29
N ASN A 63 5.68 -15.27 7.93
CA ASN A 63 6.24 -14.09 7.29
C ASN A 63 7.69 -14.32 6.84
N SER A 64 8.48 -15.07 7.62
CA SER A 64 9.85 -15.42 7.21
C SER A 64 9.86 -16.33 5.98
N ALA A 65 8.91 -17.28 5.89
CA ALA A 65 8.76 -18.16 4.74
C ALA A 65 8.30 -17.39 3.50
N LEU A 66 7.34 -16.48 3.64
CA LEU A 66 6.87 -15.60 2.56
C LEU A 66 8.01 -14.77 1.97
N LEU A 67 8.82 -14.14 2.82
CA LEU A 67 9.98 -13.34 2.38
C LEU A 67 11.05 -14.18 1.69
N ARG A 68 11.30 -15.42 2.15
CA ARG A 68 12.22 -16.36 1.49
C ARG A 68 11.71 -16.75 0.10
N THR A 69 10.43 -17.08 -0.04
CA THR A 69 9.81 -17.37 -1.33
C THR A 69 9.92 -16.18 -2.27
N GLY A 70 9.58 -14.97 -1.78
CA GLY A 70 9.70 -13.74 -2.55
C GLY A 70 11.14 -13.48 -3.02
N LYS A 71 12.13 -13.70 -2.15
CA LYS A 71 13.54 -13.59 -2.51
C LYS A 71 13.94 -14.58 -3.60
N GLN A 72 13.53 -15.84 -3.49
CA GLN A 72 13.87 -16.86 -4.48
C GLN A 72 13.30 -16.54 -5.87
N LEU A 73 12.04 -16.10 -5.92
CA LEU A 73 11.39 -15.64 -7.16
C LEU A 73 12.12 -14.41 -7.73
N PHE A 74 12.47 -13.45 -6.88
CA PHE A 74 13.19 -12.24 -7.27
C PHE A 74 14.58 -12.56 -7.85
N ASP A 75 15.34 -13.43 -7.19
CA ASP A 75 16.67 -13.85 -7.61
C ASP A 75 16.63 -14.59 -8.96
N THR A 76 15.53 -15.28 -9.26
CA THR A 76 15.38 -16.04 -10.51
C THR A 76 14.90 -15.18 -11.67
N SER A 77 14.02 -14.19 -11.42
CA SER A 77 13.27 -13.52 -12.49
C SER A 77 13.48 -12.02 -12.60
N CYS A 78 14.02 -11.36 -11.58
CA CYS A 78 14.06 -9.89 -11.50
C CYS A 78 15.48 -9.33 -11.36
N VAL A 79 16.40 -10.08 -10.76
CA VAL A 79 17.72 -9.61 -10.34
C VAL A 79 18.59 -9.08 -11.49
N SER A 80 18.46 -9.62 -12.70
CA SER A 80 19.27 -9.22 -13.85
C SER A 80 19.04 -7.76 -14.26
N CYS A 81 17.85 -7.22 -13.99
CA CYS A 81 17.46 -5.85 -14.32
C CYS A 81 17.34 -4.95 -13.09
N HIS A 82 16.92 -5.51 -11.95
CA HIS A 82 16.65 -4.73 -10.74
C HIS A 82 17.75 -4.84 -9.66
N GLY A 83 18.78 -5.67 -9.89
CA GLY A 83 19.91 -5.84 -8.99
C GLY A 83 19.58 -6.65 -7.73
N ALA A 84 20.59 -7.30 -7.15
CA ALA A 84 20.43 -8.19 -5.98
C ALA A 84 19.88 -7.49 -4.73
N ASN A 85 20.10 -6.18 -4.62
CA ASN A 85 19.69 -5.33 -3.50
C ASN A 85 18.61 -4.32 -3.91
N LEU A 86 17.83 -4.62 -4.96
CA LEU A 86 16.78 -3.72 -5.49
C LEU A 86 17.29 -2.39 -6.07
N GLN A 87 18.61 -2.23 -6.21
CA GLN A 87 19.24 -0.96 -6.54
C GLN A 87 19.06 -0.53 -8.00
N GLY A 88 18.52 -1.40 -8.84
CA GLY A 88 18.47 -1.21 -10.29
C GLY A 88 19.78 -1.57 -10.98
N VAL A 89 19.72 -1.72 -12.29
CA VAL A 89 20.89 -1.92 -13.15
C VAL A 89 20.81 -0.86 -14.25
N PRO A 90 21.84 0.01 -14.39
CA PRO A 90 21.89 1.01 -15.45
C PRO A 90 21.56 0.42 -16.82
N ASP A 91 20.75 1.13 -17.59
CA ASP A 91 20.30 0.76 -18.94
C ASP A 91 19.54 -0.58 -19.05
N ARG A 92 19.20 -1.23 -17.93
CA ARG A 92 18.40 -2.48 -17.92
C ARG A 92 17.12 -2.38 -17.09
N GLY A 93 17.19 -1.82 -15.89
CA GLY A 93 16.02 -1.72 -15.02
C GLY A 93 16.18 -0.68 -13.92
N PRO A 94 15.10 0.03 -13.55
CA PRO A 94 15.15 1.03 -12.50
C PRO A 94 15.34 0.38 -11.12
N SER A 95 15.71 1.21 -10.15
CA SER A 95 15.66 0.85 -8.73
C SER A 95 14.23 0.53 -8.29
N LEU A 96 14.09 -0.49 -7.44
CA LEU A 96 12.85 -0.85 -6.77
C LEU A 96 12.82 -0.40 -5.30
N ILE A 97 13.80 0.37 -4.86
CA ILE A 97 13.79 0.97 -3.51
C ILE A 97 12.70 2.05 -3.47
N GLY A 98 11.81 1.97 -2.49
CA GLY A 98 10.73 2.93 -2.26
C GLY A 98 9.50 2.77 -3.17
N VAL A 99 9.48 1.80 -4.09
CA VAL A 99 8.32 1.59 -4.98
C VAL A 99 7.14 0.90 -4.29
N GLY A 100 7.43 0.06 -3.29
CA GLY A 100 6.46 -0.66 -2.45
C GLY A 100 5.81 -1.90 -3.08
N GLU A 101 5.14 -2.67 -2.22
CA GLU A 101 4.33 -3.84 -2.58
C GLU A 101 3.27 -3.50 -3.65
N GLU A 102 2.67 -2.31 -3.57
CA GLU A 102 1.58 -1.91 -4.47
C GLU A 102 2.04 -1.78 -5.93
N ALA A 103 3.26 -1.26 -6.16
CA ALA A 103 3.83 -1.16 -7.50
C ALA A 103 4.19 -2.54 -8.06
N VAL A 104 4.70 -3.44 -7.21
CA VAL A 104 5.00 -4.83 -7.59
C VAL A 104 3.70 -5.54 -7.94
N TYR A 105 2.67 -5.44 -7.09
CA TYR A 105 1.35 -6.01 -7.36
C TYR A 105 0.83 -5.53 -8.72
N PHE A 106 0.85 -4.22 -9.00
CA PHE A 106 0.39 -3.71 -10.29
C PHE A 106 1.18 -4.29 -11.47
N GLN A 107 2.52 -4.21 -11.44
CA GLN A 107 3.33 -4.61 -12.58
C GLN A 107 3.28 -6.12 -12.83
N VAL A 108 3.28 -6.92 -11.76
CA VAL A 108 3.36 -8.38 -11.84
C VAL A 108 1.98 -9.01 -12.05
N SER A 109 0.95 -8.60 -11.30
CA SER A 109 -0.42 -9.13 -11.46
C SER A 109 -1.07 -8.75 -12.79
N THR A 110 -0.57 -7.71 -13.46
CA THR A 110 -0.99 -7.37 -14.83
C THR A 110 -0.12 -8.00 -15.91
N GLY A 111 0.87 -8.81 -15.52
CA GLY A 111 1.81 -9.47 -16.42
C GLY A 111 2.79 -8.54 -17.13
N ARG A 112 2.83 -7.24 -16.82
CA ARG A 112 3.77 -6.29 -17.44
C ARG A 112 5.21 -6.61 -17.08
N MET A 113 5.42 -7.00 -15.83
CA MET A 113 6.69 -7.52 -15.33
C MET A 113 6.56 -9.01 -15.00
N PRO A 114 7.59 -9.83 -15.32
CA PRO A 114 8.85 -9.46 -15.95
C PRO A 114 8.68 -9.07 -17.43
N ALA A 115 9.36 -7.99 -17.83
CA ALA A 115 9.40 -7.55 -19.22
C ALA A 115 10.47 -8.33 -19.99
N MET A 116 10.18 -8.72 -21.23
CA MET A 116 11.12 -9.49 -22.08
C MET A 116 12.05 -8.56 -22.87
N THR A 117 11.57 -7.36 -23.21
CA THR A 117 12.23 -6.39 -24.07
C THR A 117 12.02 -4.97 -23.54
N GLY A 118 12.99 -4.09 -23.80
CA GLY A 118 12.93 -2.67 -23.47
C GLY A 118 12.17 -1.87 -24.54
N GLU A 119 10.90 -2.20 -24.76
CA GLU A 119 10.04 -1.48 -25.71
C GLU A 119 9.60 -0.11 -25.17
N ALA A 120 8.94 0.69 -26.01
CA ALA A 120 8.45 2.02 -25.64
C ALA A 120 7.56 2.01 -24.38
N GLN A 121 6.82 0.91 -24.16
CA GLN A 121 6.01 0.66 -22.97
C GLN A 121 5.84 -0.85 -22.79
N ALA A 122 5.84 -1.32 -21.54
CA ALA A 122 5.53 -2.73 -21.25
C ALA A 122 4.01 -2.97 -21.37
N PRO A 123 3.55 -3.80 -22.33
CA PRO A 123 2.13 -4.09 -22.51
C PRO A 123 1.62 -5.03 -21.42
N ARG A 124 0.30 -5.05 -21.22
CA ARG A 124 -0.33 -6.08 -20.39
C ARG A 124 -0.13 -7.44 -21.06
N LYS A 125 0.17 -8.47 -20.26
CA LYS A 125 0.30 -9.86 -20.70
C LYS A 125 -0.40 -10.78 -19.70
N GLU A 126 -0.48 -12.06 -20.02
CA GLU A 126 -0.87 -13.06 -19.04
C GLU A 126 0.17 -13.09 -17.91
N PRO A 127 -0.24 -12.99 -16.63
CA PRO A 127 0.68 -13.10 -15.51
C PRO A 127 1.34 -14.49 -15.47
N ILE A 128 2.66 -14.52 -15.31
CA ILE A 128 3.40 -15.78 -15.14
C ILE A 128 3.48 -16.24 -13.69
N PHE A 129 3.14 -15.34 -12.76
CA PHE A 129 3.11 -15.60 -11.32
C PHE A 129 1.66 -15.64 -10.84
N ASP A 130 1.36 -16.57 -9.94
CA ASP A 130 0.08 -16.62 -9.26
C ASP A 130 -0.01 -15.55 -8.15
N GLU A 131 -1.20 -15.41 -7.54
CA GLU A 131 -1.45 -14.39 -6.51
C GLU A 131 -0.54 -14.55 -5.28
N ALA A 132 -0.25 -15.78 -4.85
CA ALA A 132 0.60 -16.04 -3.69
C ALA A 132 2.06 -15.66 -3.97
N GLN A 133 2.53 -15.91 -5.19
CA GLN A 133 3.85 -15.52 -5.67
C GLN A 133 3.97 -14.00 -5.83
N VAL A 134 2.91 -13.33 -6.31
CA VAL A 134 2.85 -11.86 -6.38
C VAL A 134 2.93 -11.25 -4.98
N ASP A 135 2.16 -11.78 -4.03
CA ASP A 135 2.21 -11.36 -2.62
C ASP A 135 3.60 -11.58 -2.01
N ALA A 136 4.25 -12.72 -2.28
CA ALA A 136 5.60 -12.99 -1.82
C ALA A 136 6.64 -12.01 -2.39
N LEU A 137 6.59 -11.74 -3.71
CA LEU A 137 7.44 -10.77 -4.38
C LEU A 137 7.22 -9.35 -3.82
N GLY A 138 5.95 -8.96 -3.65
CA GLY A 138 5.56 -7.67 -3.09
C GLY A 138 6.07 -7.49 -1.67
N ALA A 139 5.90 -8.50 -0.80
CA ALA A 139 6.40 -8.51 0.56
C ALA A 139 7.94 -8.40 0.62
N TYR A 140 8.65 -9.13 -0.25
CA TYR A 140 10.11 -9.03 -0.33
C TYR A 140 10.58 -7.63 -0.70
N VAL A 141 9.99 -7.02 -1.73
CA VAL A 141 10.32 -5.65 -2.14
C VAL A 141 9.94 -4.65 -1.05
N GLN A 142 8.79 -4.82 -0.39
CA GLN A 142 8.35 -3.96 0.70
C GLN A 142 9.30 -4.02 1.91
N ALA A 143 9.77 -5.22 2.29
CA ALA A 143 10.65 -5.41 3.44
C ALA A 143 12.05 -4.79 3.22
N ASN A 144 12.53 -4.76 1.97
CA ASN A 144 13.88 -4.28 1.65
C ASN A 144 13.90 -2.83 1.14
N GLY A 145 12.85 -2.40 0.43
CA GLY A 145 12.78 -1.09 -0.22
C GLY A 145 11.76 -0.14 0.40
N GLY A 146 10.73 -0.65 1.08
CA GLY A 146 9.59 0.14 1.55
C GLY A 146 8.75 0.74 0.42
N GLY A 147 7.71 1.50 0.79
CA GLY A 147 6.81 2.18 -0.13
C GLY A 147 5.33 1.91 0.16
N PRO A 148 4.43 2.30 -0.76
CA PRO A 148 3.00 2.02 -0.65
C PRO A 148 2.67 0.53 -0.68
N THR A 149 1.72 0.11 0.16
CA THR A 149 1.22 -1.26 0.22
C THR A 149 -0.15 -1.38 -0.43
N THR A 150 -0.46 -2.58 -0.91
CA THR A 150 -1.82 -2.91 -1.38
C THR A 150 -2.82 -2.78 -0.24
N VAL A 151 -4.08 -2.49 -0.58
CA VAL A 151 -5.14 -2.41 0.42
C VAL A 151 -5.69 -3.83 0.63
N ARG A 152 -5.81 -4.24 1.89
CA ARG A 152 -6.35 -5.54 2.28
C ARG A 152 -7.59 -5.35 3.16
N ASN A 153 -8.53 -6.28 3.05
CA ASN A 153 -9.68 -6.35 3.94
C ASN A 153 -9.25 -6.87 5.33
N PRO A 154 -10.10 -6.76 6.37
CA PRO A 154 -9.76 -7.24 7.72
C PRO A 154 -9.42 -8.73 7.82
N ASP A 155 -9.86 -9.54 6.85
CA ASP A 155 -9.55 -10.97 6.75
C ASP A 155 -8.21 -11.28 6.06
N GLY A 156 -7.47 -10.24 5.62
CA GLY A 156 -6.20 -10.36 4.92
C GLY A 156 -6.29 -10.52 3.40
N SER A 157 -7.50 -10.69 2.84
CA SER A 157 -7.71 -10.75 1.39
C SER A 157 -7.47 -9.38 0.73
N LEU A 158 -7.08 -9.36 -0.54
CA LEU A 158 -6.94 -8.11 -1.30
C LEU A 158 -8.29 -7.38 -1.39
N ALA A 159 -8.25 -6.07 -1.20
CA ALA A 159 -9.43 -5.23 -1.31
C ALA A 159 -9.84 -5.10 -2.78
N MET A 160 -10.99 -5.68 -3.14
CA MET A 160 -11.50 -5.65 -4.50
C MET A 160 -12.78 -4.82 -4.53
N ARG A 161 -13.93 -5.45 -4.30
CA ARG A 161 -15.24 -4.77 -4.31
C ARG A 161 -15.34 -3.65 -3.27
N SER A 162 -14.63 -3.74 -2.15
CA SER A 162 -14.56 -2.69 -1.12
C SER A 162 -13.89 -1.40 -1.61
N LEU A 163 -13.15 -1.44 -2.71
CA LEU A 163 -12.58 -0.27 -3.36
C LEU A 163 -13.54 0.43 -4.32
N ARG A 164 -14.72 -0.14 -4.61
CA ARG A 164 -15.73 0.55 -5.41
C ARG A 164 -16.44 1.59 -4.54
N GLY A 165 -16.22 2.86 -4.84
CA GLY A 165 -16.95 3.98 -4.27
C GLY A 165 -18.41 3.98 -4.72
N GLN A 166 -19.27 4.64 -3.94
CA GLN A 166 -20.72 4.67 -4.17
C GLN A 166 -21.15 5.92 -4.95
N ASP A 167 -20.33 6.96 -4.99
CA ASP A 167 -20.65 8.20 -5.69
C ASP A 167 -20.11 8.16 -7.13
N LEU A 168 -20.86 7.48 -8.01
CA LEU A 168 -20.49 7.34 -9.43
C LEU A 168 -20.49 8.68 -10.18
N GLY A 169 -21.32 9.64 -9.74
CA GLY A 169 -21.37 10.98 -10.33
C GLY A 169 -20.06 11.71 -10.09
N ARG A 170 -19.63 11.79 -8.82
CA ARG A 170 -18.34 12.35 -8.45
C ARG A 170 -17.18 11.59 -9.09
N GLY A 171 -17.23 10.27 -9.09
CA GLY A 171 -16.23 9.42 -9.73
C GLY A 171 -16.07 9.71 -11.23
N GLY A 172 -17.20 9.88 -11.93
CA GLY A 172 -17.23 10.23 -13.34
C GLY A 172 -16.69 11.62 -13.63
N ASP A 173 -17.03 12.62 -12.81
CA ASP A 173 -16.51 13.98 -12.96
C ASP A 173 -14.99 14.01 -12.76
N LEU A 174 -14.51 13.37 -11.69
CA LEU A 174 -13.09 13.27 -11.40
C LEU A 174 -12.32 12.53 -12.50
N PHE A 175 -12.86 11.42 -13.01
CA PHE A 175 -12.24 10.68 -14.11
C PHE A 175 -12.16 11.51 -15.39
N ARG A 176 -13.22 12.25 -15.74
CA ARG A 176 -13.22 13.12 -16.92
C ARG A 176 -12.25 14.30 -16.80
N LEU A 177 -12.09 14.84 -15.59
CA LEU A 177 -11.16 15.94 -15.35
C LEU A 177 -9.69 15.50 -15.32
N ASN A 178 -9.40 14.27 -14.89
CA ASN A 178 -8.03 13.84 -14.59
C ASN A 178 -7.48 12.72 -15.48
N CYS A 179 -8.34 11.91 -16.10
CA CYS A 179 -7.94 10.64 -16.71
C CYS A 179 -8.40 10.48 -18.17
N SER A 180 -9.57 11.01 -18.54
CA SER A 180 -10.17 10.75 -19.87
C SER A 180 -9.37 11.33 -21.03
N SER A 181 -8.53 12.34 -20.79
CA SER A 181 -7.61 12.88 -21.80
C SER A 181 -6.66 11.82 -22.36
N CYS A 182 -6.35 10.79 -21.56
CA CYS A 182 -5.54 9.65 -21.99
C CYS A 182 -6.38 8.40 -22.20
N HIS A 183 -7.26 8.07 -21.25
CA HIS A 183 -7.99 6.79 -21.24
C HIS A 183 -9.35 6.82 -21.94
N ASN A 184 -9.74 7.92 -22.58
CA ASN A 184 -11.08 8.15 -23.12
C ASN A 184 -12.18 8.19 -22.03
N PHE A 185 -13.37 8.69 -22.34
CA PHE A 185 -14.47 8.89 -21.39
C PHE A 185 -14.99 7.58 -20.76
N THR A 186 -14.90 6.48 -21.50
CA THR A 186 -15.35 5.14 -21.13
C THR A 186 -14.19 4.22 -20.72
N GLY A 187 -12.96 4.74 -20.61
CA GLY A 187 -11.80 3.95 -20.19
C GLY A 187 -11.18 3.08 -21.29
N LYS A 188 -11.55 3.27 -22.56
CA LYS A 188 -11.09 2.45 -23.69
C LYS A 188 -9.64 2.68 -24.12
N GLY A 189 -8.96 3.69 -23.57
CA GLY A 189 -7.58 4.01 -23.89
C GLY A 189 -7.44 5.00 -25.04
N GLY A 190 -6.19 5.29 -25.41
CA GLY A 190 -5.84 6.30 -26.39
C GLY A 190 -4.36 6.30 -26.75
N ALA A 191 -4.02 6.81 -27.93
CA ALA A 191 -2.62 6.90 -28.38
C ALA A 191 -1.87 8.02 -27.64
N LEU A 192 -0.62 7.74 -27.24
CA LEU A 192 0.32 8.70 -26.67
C LEU A 192 1.52 8.88 -27.63
N SER A 193 2.42 9.81 -27.30
CA SER A 193 3.62 10.06 -28.09
C SER A 193 4.61 8.88 -28.05
N SER A 194 5.48 8.79 -29.06
CA SER A 194 6.60 7.84 -29.12
C SER A 194 6.18 6.37 -29.02
N GLY A 195 5.05 6.00 -29.63
CA GLY A 195 4.57 4.61 -29.65
C GLY A 195 3.96 4.11 -28.34
N LYS A 196 3.82 4.99 -27.34
CA LYS A 196 3.13 4.69 -26.07
C LYS A 196 1.62 4.85 -26.26
N TYR A 197 0.85 4.26 -25.35
CA TYR A 197 -0.61 4.35 -25.34
C TYR A 197 -1.17 4.19 -23.92
N ALA A 198 -2.35 4.74 -23.70
CA ALA A 198 -3.18 4.46 -22.55
C ALA A 198 -3.95 3.17 -22.84
N PRO A 199 -3.84 2.13 -21.99
CA PRO A 199 -4.54 0.87 -22.21
C PRO A 199 -6.05 0.98 -21.92
N ASP A 200 -6.81 0.03 -22.46
CA ASP A 200 -8.19 -0.24 -22.03
C ASP A 200 -8.20 -0.63 -20.54
N LEU A 201 -9.11 -0.02 -19.79
CA LEU A 201 -9.28 -0.21 -18.36
C LEU A 201 -10.23 -1.36 -18.02
N GLU A 202 -11.03 -1.86 -18.97
CA GLU A 202 -12.02 -2.91 -18.73
C GLU A 202 -11.44 -4.17 -18.04
N PRO A 203 -10.32 -4.76 -18.50
CA PRO A 203 -9.84 -5.98 -17.87
C PRO A 203 -9.08 -5.72 -16.55
N ALA A 204 -8.91 -4.47 -16.12
CA ALA A 204 -8.22 -4.15 -14.87
C ALA A 204 -9.15 -4.39 -13.67
N ASN A 205 -8.60 -5.01 -12.63
CA ASN A 205 -9.32 -5.17 -11.37
C ASN A 205 -9.20 -3.91 -10.49
N GLU A 206 -10.02 -3.81 -9.45
CA GLU A 206 -10.12 -2.61 -8.61
C GLU A 206 -8.79 -2.26 -7.93
N GLN A 207 -8.09 -3.26 -7.40
CA GLN A 207 -6.79 -3.08 -6.76
C GLN A 207 -5.73 -2.63 -7.77
N GLN A 208 -5.77 -3.14 -9.01
CA GLN A 208 -4.89 -2.70 -10.10
C GLN A 208 -5.17 -1.25 -10.51
N ILE A 209 -6.44 -0.83 -10.57
CA ILE A 209 -6.80 0.56 -10.88
C ILE A 209 -6.31 1.49 -9.76
N LEU A 210 -6.52 1.12 -8.49
CA LEU A 210 -5.99 1.87 -7.35
C LEU A 210 -4.48 2.00 -7.40
N ALA A 211 -3.79 0.87 -7.60
CA ALA A 211 -2.34 0.82 -7.67
C ALA A 211 -1.83 1.68 -8.84
N ALA A 212 -2.44 1.61 -10.02
CA ALA A 212 -2.08 2.45 -11.16
C ALA A 212 -2.15 3.95 -10.82
N MET A 213 -3.22 4.40 -10.15
CA MET A 213 -3.35 5.79 -9.74
C MET A 213 -2.28 6.20 -8.71
N ARG A 214 -1.93 5.33 -7.76
CA ARG A 214 -0.97 5.65 -6.68
C ARG A 214 0.48 5.57 -7.15
N THR A 215 0.80 4.61 -8.01
CA THR A 215 2.17 4.31 -8.42
C THR A 215 2.56 4.99 -9.73
N GLY A 216 1.58 5.44 -10.54
CA GLY A 216 1.82 6.13 -11.82
C GLY A 216 2.69 5.32 -12.77
N PRO A 217 2.19 4.17 -13.27
CA PRO A 217 3.00 3.28 -14.11
C PRO A 217 3.37 3.95 -15.44
N GLN A 218 4.65 3.83 -15.80
CA GLN A 218 5.20 4.31 -17.07
C GLN A 218 4.99 5.82 -17.28
N ASN A 219 4.12 6.26 -18.20
CA ASN A 219 3.87 7.69 -18.45
C ASN A 219 2.64 8.23 -17.70
N MET A 220 1.94 7.38 -16.94
CA MET A 220 0.81 7.82 -16.14
C MET A 220 1.32 8.61 -14.93
N PRO A 221 0.81 9.83 -14.65
CA PRO A 221 1.22 10.58 -13.49
C PRO A 221 0.80 9.87 -12.19
N LYS A 222 1.57 10.10 -11.11
CA LYS A 222 1.23 9.60 -9.78
C LYS A 222 0.21 10.54 -9.12
N PHE A 223 -0.93 9.99 -8.72
CA PHE A 223 -1.98 10.72 -8.01
C PHE A 223 -1.85 10.47 -6.50
N SER A 224 -1.16 11.37 -5.81
CA SER A 224 -1.01 11.30 -4.36
C SER A 224 -2.34 11.55 -3.63
N ASP A 225 -2.44 11.16 -2.36
CA ASP A 225 -3.64 11.39 -1.54
C ASP A 225 -3.96 12.88 -1.30
N ARG A 226 -2.99 13.77 -1.56
CA ARG A 226 -3.22 15.23 -1.56
C ARG A 226 -3.89 15.74 -2.83
N GLN A 227 -3.65 15.07 -3.95
CA GLN A 227 -4.25 15.44 -5.24
C GLN A 227 -5.62 14.79 -5.41
N LEU A 228 -5.70 13.49 -5.13
CA LEU A 228 -6.95 12.73 -5.12
C LEU A 228 -7.01 11.93 -3.82
N SER A 229 -7.96 12.27 -2.95
CA SER A 229 -8.16 11.55 -1.69
C SER A 229 -8.48 10.08 -1.93
N PHE A 230 -8.29 9.24 -0.90
CA PHE A 230 -8.57 7.81 -1.02
C PHE A 230 -10.04 7.53 -1.41
N GLU A 231 -10.99 8.27 -0.86
CA GLU A 231 -12.41 8.16 -1.24
C GLU A 231 -12.66 8.65 -2.68
N ALA A 232 -12.00 9.71 -3.14
CA ALA A 232 -12.08 10.16 -4.52
C ALA A 232 -11.57 9.09 -5.50
N LYS A 233 -10.47 8.39 -5.14
CA LYS A 233 -9.95 7.25 -5.91
C LYS A 233 -10.95 6.09 -5.96
N LYS A 234 -11.59 5.76 -4.83
CA LYS A 234 -12.63 4.72 -4.78
C LYS A 234 -13.82 5.07 -5.68
N ASP A 235 -14.28 6.32 -5.69
CA ASP A 235 -15.36 6.74 -6.58
C ASP A 235 -14.96 6.65 -8.05
N ILE A 236 -13.72 7.03 -8.40
CA ILE A 236 -13.18 6.82 -9.76
C ILE A 236 -13.19 5.34 -10.12
N ILE A 237 -12.77 4.45 -9.22
CA ILE A 237 -12.82 2.99 -9.44
C ILE A 237 -14.27 2.54 -9.64
N GLY A 238 -15.19 3.01 -8.80
CA GLY A 238 -16.62 2.74 -8.93
C GLY A 238 -17.15 3.13 -10.31
N TYR A 239 -16.83 4.35 -10.77
CA TYR A 239 -17.20 4.85 -12.09
C TYR A 239 -16.61 3.99 -13.21
N ILE A 240 -15.29 3.72 -13.20
CA ILE A 240 -14.62 2.91 -14.23
C ILE A 240 -15.29 1.53 -14.32
N LYS A 241 -15.53 0.87 -13.19
CA LYS A 241 -16.16 -0.45 -13.18
C LYS A 241 -17.61 -0.39 -13.64
N ALA A 242 -18.36 0.66 -13.29
CA ALA A 242 -19.72 0.85 -13.82
C ALA A 242 -19.71 0.99 -15.34
N VAL A 243 -18.92 1.91 -15.91
CA VAL A 243 -18.94 2.16 -17.37
C VAL A 243 -18.33 1.06 -18.22
N THR A 244 -17.47 0.22 -17.64
CA THR A 244 -16.86 -0.92 -18.34
C THR A 244 -17.65 -2.22 -18.21
N GLU A 245 -18.45 -2.38 -17.15
CA GLU A 245 -19.27 -3.59 -16.93
C GLU A 245 -20.72 -3.43 -17.39
N GLU A 246 -21.25 -2.20 -17.43
CA GLU A 246 -22.63 -1.96 -17.87
C GLU A 246 -22.81 -2.21 -19.37
N ARG A 247 -24.00 -2.73 -19.71
CA ARG A 247 -24.39 -2.91 -21.11
C ARG A 247 -24.58 -1.55 -21.78
N GLN A 248 -24.08 -1.45 -23.00
CA GLN A 248 -24.21 -0.24 -23.81
C GLN A 248 -25.69 0.06 -24.10
N PRO A 249 -26.25 1.19 -23.62
CA PRO A 249 -27.62 1.56 -23.92
C PRO A 249 -27.72 1.96 -25.41
N GLY A 250 -28.75 1.45 -26.10
CA GLY A 250 -29.05 1.87 -27.47
C GLY A 250 -28.37 1.08 -28.60
N GLY A 251 -27.69 -0.03 -28.29
CA GLY A 251 -27.20 -0.98 -29.31
C GLY A 251 -25.72 -1.30 -29.17
N TYR A 252 -25.06 -1.57 -30.29
CA TYR A 252 -23.66 -1.96 -30.32
C TYR A 252 -22.76 -0.72 -30.14
N GLY A 253 -21.88 -0.72 -29.14
CA GLY A 253 -21.07 0.45 -28.77
C GLY A 253 -19.91 0.80 -29.72
N LEU A 254 -19.67 0.01 -30.77
CA LEU A 254 -18.62 0.26 -31.79
C LEU A 254 -17.23 0.59 -31.19
N GLY A 255 -16.87 -0.07 -30.08
CA GLY A 255 -15.61 0.14 -29.38
C GLY A 255 -15.59 1.32 -28.40
N GLY A 256 -16.64 2.14 -28.33
CA GLY A 256 -16.78 3.20 -27.32
C GLY A 256 -15.90 4.44 -27.54
N PHE A 257 -15.29 4.59 -28.72
CA PHE A 257 -14.45 5.73 -29.10
C PHE A 257 -15.22 6.92 -29.70
N GLY A 258 -16.52 6.75 -29.99
CA GLY A 258 -17.39 7.78 -30.53
C GLY A 258 -17.37 7.85 -32.08
N PRO A 259 -17.23 9.05 -32.68
CA PRO A 259 -17.66 9.30 -34.07
C PRO A 259 -16.83 8.59 -35.13
N ALA A 260 -15.57 8.23 -34.86
CA ALA A 260 -14.70 7.60 -35.84
C ALA A 260 -15.19 6.18 -36.23
N PRO A 261 -15.33 5.22 -35.29
CA PRO A 261 -15.89 3.91 -35.62
C PRO A 261 -17.37 3.97 -36.02
N GLU A 262 -18.15 4.90 -35.46
CA GLU A 262 -19.54 5.16 -35.87
C GLU A 262 -19.64 5.61 -37.33
N GLY A 263 -18.80 6.54 -37.75
CA GLY A 263 -18.73 7.00 -39.14
C GLY A 263 -18.31 5.87 -40.09
N MET A 264 -17.32 5.06 -39.70
CA MET A 264 -16.91 3.90 -40.50
C MET A 264 -18.05 2.89 -40.66
N ALA A 265 -18.78 2.59 -39.59
CA ALA A 265 -19.95 1.72 -39.63
C ALA A 265 -21.07 2.33 -40.51
N ALA A 266 -21.33 3.63 -40.40
CA ALA A 266 -22.31 4.32 -41.22
C ALA A 266 -21.97 4.22 -42.72
N TRP A 267 -20.70 4.33 -43.10
CA TRP A 267 -20.28 4.16 -44.49
C TRP A 267 -20.31 2.71 -44.96
N ILE A 268 -19.65 1.79 -44.26
CA ILE A 268 -19.51 0.41 -44.72
C ILE A 268 -20.83 -0.36 -44.61
N ILE A 269 -21.62 -0.13 -43.56
CA ILE A 269 -22.87 -0.86 -43.35
C ILE A 269 -24.03 -0.04 -43.94
N GLY A 270 -24.17 1.21 -43.50
CA GLY A 270 -25.29 2.06 -43.89
C GLY A 270 -25.27 2.40 -45.38
N MET A 271 -24.18 2.99 -45.88
CA MET A 271 -24.11 3.45 -47.26
C MET A 271 -24.08 2.28 -48.25
N VAL A 272 -23.36 1.19 -47.96
CA VAL A 272 -23.37 0.00 -48.83
C VAL A 272 -24.77 -0.62 -48.91
N ALA A 273 -25.49 -0.73 -47.79
CA ALA A 273 -26.87 -1.22 -47.80
C ALA A 273 -27.80 -0.30 -48.62
N ALA A 274 -27.67 1.02 -48.44
CA ALA A 274 -28.46 2.00 -49.18
C ALA A 274 -28.17 1.97 -50.69
N ILE A 275 -26.90 1.91 -51.09
CA ILE A 275 -26.49 1.78 -52.50
C ILE A 275 -26.99 0.46 -53.09
N GLY A 276 -26.83 -0.65 -52.36
CA GLY A 276 -27.32 -1.96 -52.79
C GLY A 276 -28.83 -1.98 -53.03
N LEU A 277 -29.61 -1.37 -52.12
CA LEU A 277 -31.06 -1.21 -52.27
C LEU A 277 -31.39 -0.33 -53.49
N ALA A 278 -30.68 0.79 -53.67
CA ALA A 278 -30.90 1.70 -54.79
C ALA A 278 -30.62 1.02 -56.14
N LEU A 279 -29.53 0.26 -56.25
CA LEU A 279 -29.21 -0.53 -57.45
C LEU A 279 -30.24 -1.63 -57.71
N TRP A 280 -30.74 -2.30 -56.65
CA TRP A 280 -31.77 -3.32 -56.78
C TRP A 280 -33.11 -2.77 -57.27
N ILE A 281 -33.52 -1.61 -56.76
CA ILE A 281 -34.73 -0.91 -57.21
C ILE A 281 -34.52 -0.43 -58.65
N GLY A 282 -33.38 0.20 -58.95
CA GLY A 282 -33.05 0.70 -60.28
C GLY A 282 -32.97 -0.38 -61.35
N ALA A 283 -32.52 -1.59 -61.01
CA ALA A 283 -32.48 -2.72 -61.95
C ALA A 283 -33.86 -3.35 -62.25
N ARG A 284 -34.90 -2.98 -61.49
CA ARG A 284 -36.28 -3.47 -61.66
C ARG A 284 -37.24 -2.42 -62.24
N ALA A 285 -36.77 -1.19 -62.45
CA ALA A 285 -37.49 -0.12 -63.13
C ALA A 285 -37.15 -0.11 -64.62
#